data_AF-A0A1B8XWC9-F1
#
_entry.id   AF-A0A1B8XWC9-F1
#
_cell.length_a   1.000
_cell.length_b   1.000
_cell.length_c   1.000
_cell.angle_alpha   90.00
_cell.angle_beta   90.00
_cell.angle_gamma   90.00
#
_symmetry.space_group_name_H-M   'P 1'
#
loop_
_entity.id
_entity.type
_entity.pdbx_description
1 polymer ?
#
loop_
_entity_poly.entity_id
_entity_poly.type
_entity_poly.pdbx_seq_one_letter_code
_entity_poly.pdbx_strand_id
1 'polypeptide(L)'
;AFYSAIVDLCDNGGKRPVSAINIGFTKEQADSIRRIRGSKDSWDMLGVKPGATRDEVNKAYRKLAVLLHPDKCVAPGSEDAFKAVVNARTALLKNIK
;
A
#
# COMPACT_ATOMS: atom_id res chain seq x y z
N ALA A 1 16.70 12.62 22.35
CA ALA A 1 16.62 11.83 23.60
C ALA A 1 15.59 10.71 23.42
N PHE A 2 15.92 9.47 23.82
CA PHE A 2 15.12 8.27 23.56
C PHE A 2 13.67 8.35 24.10
N TYR A 3 13.43 9.15 25.15
CA TYR A 3 12.13 9.28 25.81
C TYR A 3 11.34 10.55 25.45
N SER A 4 11.79 11.36 24.48
CA SER A 4 11.14 12.64 24.13
C SER A 4 9.65 12.48 23.84
N ALA A 5 9.28 11.46 23.06
CA ALA A 5 7.88 11.20 22.70
C ALA A 5 6.98 10.85 23.90
N ILE A 6 7.54 10.26 24.95
CA ILE A 6 6.80 9.93 26.18
C ILE A 6 6.60 11.20 27.02
N VAL A 7 7.62 12.06 27.09
CA VAL A 7 7.52 13.37 27.76
C VAL A 7 6.49 14.25 27.04
N ASP A 8 6.57 14.36 25.70
CA ASP A 8 5.64 15.15 24.89
C ASP A 8 4.18 14.66 25.03
N LEU A 9 3.97 13.35 25.26
CA LEU A 9 2.65 12.76 25.51
C LEU A 9 2.11 13.14 26.89
N CYS A 10 2.96 13.08 27.92
CA CYS A 10 2.60 13.47 29.29
C CYS A 10 2.25 14.96 29.36
N ASP A 11 3.05 15.81 28.72
CA ASP A 11 2.85 17.26 28.67
C ASP A 11 1.56 17.65 27.92
N ASN A 12 1.10 16.81 26.98
CA ASN A 12 -0.18 16.96 26.27
C ASN A 12 -1.36 16.25 26.96
N GLY A 13 -1.30 16.02 28.27
CA GLY A 13 -2.39 15.43 29.04
C GLY A 13 -2.76 14.00 28.61
N GLY A 14 -1.76 13.23 28.17
CA GLY A 14 -1.94 11.86 27.69
C GLY A 14 -2.51 11.74 26.27
N LYS A 15 -2.76 12.85 25.58
CA LYS A 15 -3.18 12.85 24.18
C LYS A 15 -1.95 12.90 23.29
N ARG A 16 -1.91 11.97 22.32
CA ARG A 16 -0.80 11.92 21.36
C ARG A 16 -0.74 13.25 20.60
N PRO A 17 0.39 13.97 20.61
CA PRO A 17 0.50 15.24 19.90
C PRO A 17 0.19 15.00 18.41
N VAL A 18 -0.61 15.88 17.83
CA VAL A 18 -0.88 15.86 16.39
C VAL A 18 0.44 16.15 15.67
N SER A 19 1.04 15.12 15.07
CA SER A 19 2.30 15.25 14.35
C SER A 19 2.17 16.30 13.25
N ALA A 20 2.95 17.37 13.33
CA ALA A 20 3.04 18.40 12.29
C ALA A 20 3.72 17.90 11.00
N ILE A 21 4.25 16.67 11.01
CA ILE A 21 4.85 16.02 9.84
C ILE A 21 3.71 15.53 8.95
N ASN A 22 3.45 16.26 7.86
CA ASN A 22 2.67 15.76 6.73
C ASN A 22 3.46 14.62 6.09
N ILE A 23 3.21 13.41 6.57
CA ILE A 23 3.63 12.20 5.88
C ILE A 23 2.93 12.28 4.51
N GLY A 24 3.70 12.47 3.42
CA GLY A 24 3.19 12.70 2.07
C GLY A 24 2.45 11.52 1.43
N PHE A 25 1.95 10.61 2.26
CA PHE A 25 1.18 9.45 1.86
C PHE A 25 0.11 9.12 2.90
N THR A 26 -0.99 8.55 2.43
CA THR A 26 -2.14 8.18 3.25
C THR A 26 -1.89 6.87 4.00
N LYS A 27 -2.67 6.63 5.07
CA LYS A 27 -2.68 5.35 5.78
C LYS A 27 -3.01 4.19 4.82
N GLU A 28 -3.95 4.39 3.90
CA GLU A 28 -4.35 3.38 2.92
C GLU A 28 -3.20 3.01 1.96
N GLN A 29 -2.38 4.00 1.55
CA GLN A 29 -1.18 3.75 0.75
C GLN A 29 -0.18 2.89 1.52
N ALA A 30 0.09 3.23 2.80
CA ALA A 30 1.01 2.47 3.64
C ALA A 30 0.53 1.02 3.89
N ASP A 31 -0.75 0.84 4.21
CA ASP A 31 -1.36 -0.48 4.40
C ASP A 31 -1.31 -1.32 3.11
N SER A 32 -1.57 -0.71 1.95
CA SER A 32 -1.50 -1.40 0.65
C SER A 32 -0.08 -1.86 0.31
N ILE A 33 0.94 -1.00 0.53
CA ILE A 33 2.35 -1.35 0.33
C ILE A 33 2.74 -2.52 1.26
N ARG A 34 2.37 -2.43 2.54
CA ARG A 34 2.65 -3.49 3.52
C ARG A 34 2.01 -4.81 3.11
N ARG A 35 0.75 -4.78 2.65
CA ARG A 35 0.03 -5.97 2.16
C ARG A 35 0.75 -6.57 0.96
N ILE A 36 1.01 -5.79 -0.08
CA ILE A 36 1.66 -6.25 -1.32
C ILE A 36 3.02 -6.90 -1.03
N ARG A 37 3.81 -6.32 -0.14
CA ARG A 37 5.12 -6.87 0.26
C ARG A 37 5.01 -8.17 1.06
N GLY A 38 3.91 -8.38 1.78
CA GLY A 38 3.63 -9.60 2.56
C GLY A 38 2.86 -10.68 1.78
N SER A 39 2.31 -10.35 0.61
CA SER A 39 1.53 -11.27 -0.21
C SER A 39 2.40 -12.39 -0.79
N LYS A 40 1.91 -13.62 -0.68
CA LYS A 40 2.57 -14.83 -1.21
C LYS A 40 2.19 -15.13 -2.67
N ASP A 41 1.03 -14.63 -3.11
CA ASP A 41 0.42 -14.98 -4.40
C ASP A 41 -0.06 -13.75 -5.18
N SER A 42 -0.09 -13.84 -6.51
CA SER A 42 -0.52 -12.75 -7.39
C SER A 42 -1.99 -12.35 -7.21
N TRP A 43 -2.85 -13.29 -6.83
CA TRP A 43 -4.27 -13.03 -6.52
C TRP A 43 -4.40 -12.16 -5.26
N ASP A 44 -3.68 -12.52 -4.20
CA ASP A 44 -3.68 -11.76 -2.96
C ASP A 44 -3.03 -10.38 -3.12
N MET A 45 -1.95 -10.29 -3.91
CA MET A 45 -1.31 -9.01 -4.20
C MET A 45 -2.24 -8.00 -4.86
N LEU A 46 -3.12 -8.47 -5.76
CA LEU A 46 -4.14 -7.64 -6.40
C LEU A 46 -5.45 -7.53 -5.59
N GLY A 47 -5.61 -8.29 -4.51
CA GLY A 47 -6.83 -8.31 -3.71
C GLY A 47 -8.04 -8.91 -4.43
N VAL A 48 -7.79 -9.88 -5.31
CA VAL A 48 -8.83 -10.61 -6.06
C VAL A 48 -8.84 -12.08 -5.67
N LYS A 49 -9.98 -12.75 -5.85
CA LYS A 49 -10.13 -14.18 -5.58
C LYS A 49 -9.45 -15.00 -6.70
N PRO A 50 -8.93 -16.20 -6.40
CA PRO A 50 -8.53 -17.16 -7.42
C PRO A 50 -9.70 -17.44 -8.38
N GLY A 51 -9.43 -17.41 -9.69
CA GLY A 51 -10.47 -17.56 -10.71
C GLY A 51 -11.18 -16.26 -11.10
N ALA A 52 -10.74 -15.10 -10.57
CA ALA A 52 -11.24 -13.81 -11.05
C ALA A 52 -10.98 -13.62 -12.55
N THR A 53 -11.93 -12.96 -13.20
CA THR A 53 -11.94 -12.71 -14.64
C THR A 53 -10.87 -11.68 -15.03
N ARG A 54 -10.58 -11.60 -16.34
CA ARG A 54 -9.67 -10.60 -16.90
C ARG A 54 -10.10 -9.17 -16.54
N ASP A 55 -11.41 -8.90 -16.51
CA ASP A 55 -11.93 -7.57 -16.14
C ASP A 55 -11.69 -7.26 -14.66
N GLU A 56 -11.98 -8.20 -13.76
CA GLU A 56 -11.77 -8.03 -12.32
C GLU A 56 -10.30 -7.78 -11.98
N VAL A 57 -9.37 -8.51 -12.60
CA VAL A 57 -7.93 -8.30 -12.48
C VAL A 57 -7.53 -6.90 -12.95
N ASN A 58 -8.02 -6.46 -14.11
CA ASN A 58 -7.74 -5.12 -14.63
C ASN A 58 -8.35 -4.01 -13.77
N LYS A 59 -9.54 -4.23 -13.20
CA LYS A 59 -10.21 -3.29 -12.29
C LYS A 59 -9.44 -3.14 -10.98
N ALA A 60 -8.99 -4.25 -10.39
CA ALA A 60 -8.18 -4.25 -9.17
C ALA A 60 -6.82 -3.56 -9.40
N TYR A 61 -6.14 -3.89 -10.50
CA TYR A 61 -4.90 -3.25 -10.90
C TYR A 61 -5.05 -1.73 -11.03
N ARG A 62 -6.07 -1.24 -11.74
CA ARG A 62 -6.28 0.21 -11.93
C ARG A 62 -6.40 0.96 -10.61
N LYS A 63 -7.08 0.38 -9.62
CA LYS A 63 -7.21 0.97 -8.28
C LYS A 63 -5.86 1.06 -7.58
N LEU A 64 -5.11 -0.03 -7.53
CA LEU A 64 -3.79 -0.08 -6.90
C LEU A 64 -2.77 0.81 -7.63
N ALA A 65 -2.84 0.87 -8.96
CA ALA A 65 -1.95 1.69 -9.77
C ALA A 65 -2.14 3.18 -9.46
N VAL A 66 -3.38 3.66 -9.33
CA VAL A 66 -3.65 5.05 -8.96
C VAL A 66 -3.21 5.34 -7.52
N LEU A 67 -3.42 4.38 -6.62
CA LEU A 67 -3.07 4.51 -5.21
C LEU A 67 -1.55 4.58 -4.98
N LEU A 68 -0.79 3.75 -5.70
CA LEU A 68 0.65 3.54 -5.49
C LEU A 68 1.53 4.25 -6.53
N HIS A 69 0.94 5.03 -7.45
CA HIS A 69 1.71 5.73 -8.47
C HIS A 69 2.77 6.63 -7.81
N PRO A 70 4.05 6.60 -8.23
CA PRO A 70 5.12 7.35 -7.58
C PRO A 70 4.91 8.86 -7.58
N ASP A 71 4.18 9.40 -8.55
CA ASP A 71 3.75 10.82 -8.60
C ASP A 71 2.85 11.21 -7.41
N LYS A 72 1.96 10.30 -6.98
CA LYS A 72 0.93 10.55 -5.95
C LYS A 72 1.28 9.95 -4.59
N CYS A 73 2.24 9.03 -4.54
CA CYS A 73 2.57 8.24 -3.36
C CYS A 73 4.09 8.27 -3.12
N VAL A 74 4.52 9.18 -2.25
CA VAL A 74 5.93 9.27 -1.81
C VAL A 74 6.25 8.32 -0.64
N ALA A 75 5.40 7.32 -0.41
CA ALA A 75 5.63 6.33 0.62
C ALA A 75 6.87 5.47 0.31
N PRO A 76 7.70 5.15 1.31
CA PRO A 76 8.84 4.27 1.12
C PRO A 76 8.36 2.89 0.62
N GLY A 77 8.90 2.45 -0.52
CA GLY A 77 8.54 1.18 -1.15
C GLY A 77 7.27 1.22 -2.02
N SER A 78 6.72 2.41 -2.32
CA SER A 78 5.60 2.55 -3.27
C SER A 78 5.97 2.05 -4.66
N GLU A 79 7.18 2.37 -5.13
CA GLU A 79 7.68 1.94 -6.44
C GLU A 79 7.81 0.41 -6.53
N ASP A 80 8.43 -0.25 -5.56
CA ASP A 80 8.54 -1.71 -5.52
C ASP A 80 7.17 -2.39 -5.46
N ALA A 81 6.25 -1.86 -4.63
CA ALA A 81 4.89 -2.36 -4.56
C ALA A 81 4.15 -2.19 -5.91
N PHE A 82 4.34 -1.07 -6.59
CA PHE A 82 3.77 -0.83 -7.91
C PHE A 82 4.31 -1.82 -8.96
N LYS A 83 5.64 -2.04 -8.99
CA LYS A 83 6.26 -3.04 -9.87
C LYS A 83 5.72 -4.45 -9.59
N ALA A 84 5.57 -4.82 -8.32
CA ALA A 84 5.01 -6.10 -7.92
C ALA A 84 3.56 -6.27 -8.44
N VAL A 85 2.72 -5.23 -8.30
CA VAL A 85 1.34 -5.20 -8.80
C VAL A 85 1.27 -5.33 -10.33
N VAL A 86 2.18 -4.69 -11.08
CA VAL A 86 2.30 -4.83 -12.54
C VAL A 86 2.64 -6.27 -12.93
N ASN A 87 3.59 -6.88 -12.24
CA ASN A 87 4.02 -8.26 -12.48
C ASN A 87 2.89 -9.25 -12.15
N ALA A 88 2.20 -9.07 -11.03
CA ALA A 88 1.06 -9.90 -10.63
C ALA A 88 -0.06 -9.84 -11.67
N ARG A 89 -0.44 -8.65 -12.14
CA ARG A 89 -1.43 -8.49 -13.22
C ARG A 89 -1.01 -9.26 -14.47
N THR A 90 0.24 -9.09 -14.89
CA THR A 90 0.75 -9.72 -16.11
C THR A 90 0.73 -11.24 -15.98
N ALA A 91 1.13 -11.78 -14.82
CA ALA A 91 1.10 -13.21 -14.55
C ALA A 91 -0.34 -13.77 -14.57
N LEU A 92 -1.30 -13.08 -13.94
CA LEU A 92 -2.69 -13.52 -13.94
C LEU A 92 -3.30 -13.50 -15.35
N LEU A 93 -3.11 -12.41 -16.10
CA LEU A 93 -3.67 -12.28 -17.46
C LEU A 93 -3.07 -13.26 -18.48
N LYS A 94 -1.88 -13.81 -18.22
CA LYS A 94 -1.30 -14.90 -19.02
C LYS A 94 -1.96 -16.25 -18.75
N ASN A 95 -2.43 -16.48 -17.52
CA ASN A 95 -3.03 -17.75 -17.09
C ASN A 95 -4.55 -17.79 -17.27
N ILE A 96 -5.22 -16.64 -17.37
CA ILE A 96 -6.65 -16.55 -17.66
C ILE A 96 -6.84 -16.74 -19.18
N LYS A 97 -7.31 -17.94 -19.55
CA LYS A 97 -7.75 -18.29 -20.91
C LYS A 97 -9.02 -17.55 -21.30
#